data_AF-A0A6C0LU60-F1
#
_entry.id   AF-A0A6C0LU60-F1
#
_cell.length_a   1.000
_cell.length_b   1.000
_cell.length_c   1.000
_cell.angle_alpha   90.00
_cell.angle_beta   90.00
_cell.angle_gamma   90.00
#
_symmetry.space_group_name_H-M   'P 1'
#
loop_
_entity.id
_entity.type
_entity.pdbx_description
1 polymer ?
#
loop_
_entity_poly.entity_id
_entity_poly.type
_entity_poly.pdbx_seq_one_letter_code
_entity_poly.pdbx_strand_id
1 'polypeptide(L)'
;MVFDFIEKTIKKTMKYETKWCEKLKIRNPYIDPFKVHFTPSLPMFDGTAFKKYPDLAHIYDKLWVARTQNKNAGELETILDDKIEIHFPIFIKPRYGHKSASSKGCYKIKNMDELKKHVETKDAMWSEYYDGNETMTDYIMVNGKICHQITYVYSPPKNGFTDEWKYISPDNKPPKAIDAWVSKHMKEFSGICNIQYRKDSIIEVGMRPARGGAYLQSAGNVNVIKNINNVIEKNAWVFLPEKDLSFRPYYSFKCFSKVPVFYLLPQHTIDLIMYSMGAKPFYEYYFEPVGNEGCVFFQFLHENFETGMRLKSVLETLFLFLQMIFVILFIIPFILILKYNKPYIGIIMLIVVCMMFSTKFINPLSCQYGLWKLFKQQFNIVTSKKDDIIINDNGELEDEGEGEGESESESEGGG
;
A
#
# COMPACT_ATOMS: atom_id res chain seq x y z
N MET A 1 4.30 -17.90 -19.52
CA MET A 1 4.38 -19.30 -19.02
C MET A 1 5.27 -19.43 -17.77
N VAL A 2 6.59 -19.16 -17.81
CA VAL A 2 7.48 -19.30 -16.63
C VAL A 2 7.13 -18.31 -15.51
N PHE A 3 6.96 -17.03 -15.83
CA PHE A 3 6.61 -16.00 -14.85
C PHE A 3 5.23 -16.24 -14.21
N ASP A 4 4.26 -16.70 -14.98
CA ASP A 4 2.93 -17.07 -14.47
C ASP A 4 3.01 -18.27 -13.53
N PHE A 5 3.83 -19.28 -13.86
CA PHE A 5 4.06 -20.42 -13.00
C PHE A 5 4.71 -20.02 -11.67
N ILE A 6 5.73 -19.15 -11.71
CA ILE A 6 6.38 -18.63 -10.50
C ILE A 6 5.37 -17.87 -9.65
N GLU A 7 4.57 -16.97 -10.26
CA GLU A 7 3.55 -16.21 -9.55
C GLU A 7 2.52 -17.13 -8.89
N LYS A 8 1.91 -18.06 -9.64
CA LYS A 8 0.96 -19.04 -9.09
C LYS A 8 1.57 -19.84 -7.93
N THR A 9 2.84 -20.23 -8.06
CA THR A 9 3.54 -20.97 -7.01
C THR A 9 3.73 -20.12 -5.75
N ILE A 10 4.25 -18.90 -5.88
CA ILE A 10 4.43 -18.00 -4.73
C ILE A 10 3.07 -17.71 -4.08
N LYS A 11 2.03 -17.40 -4.87
CA LYS A 11 0.66 -17.21 -4.35
C LYS A 11 0.21 -18.42 -3.54
N LYS A 12 0.31 -19.63 -4.09
CA LYS A 12 -0.09 -20.87 -3.40
C LYS A 12 0.69 -21.12 -2.10
N THR A 13 1.91 -20.61 -1.97
CA THR A 13 2.69 -20.73 -0.74
C THR A 13 2.29 -19.74 0.36
N MET A 14 1.63 -18.62 0.02
CA MET A 14 1.23 -17.57 0.98
C MET A 14 0.33 -18.09 2.10
N LYS A 15 -0.51 -19.09 1.84
CA LYS A 15 -1.36 -19.72 2.88
C LYS A 15 -0.57 -20.38 4.02
N TYR A 16 0.74 -20.56 3.85
CA TYR A 16 1.64 -21.09 4.87
C TYR A 16 2.45 -20.01 5.58
N GLU A 17 2.15 -18.71 5.39
CA GLU A 17 2.85 -17.56 6.00
C GLU A 17 3.08 -17.77 7.51
N THR A 18 2.01 -18.07 8.25
CA THR A 18 2.06 -18.23 9.71
C THR A 18 2.96 -19.39 10.12
N LYS A 19 2.76 -20.58 9.51
CA LYS A 19 3.60 -21.77 9.77
C LYS A 19 5.06 -21.54 9.39
N TRP A 20 5.31 -20.78 8.32
CA TRP A 20 6.65 -20.41 7.90
C TRP A 20 7.34 -19.52 8.93
N CYS A 21 6.64 -18.48 9.40
CA CYS A 21 7.13 -17.57 10.42
C CYS A 21 7.46 -18.32 11.72
N GLU A 22 6.53 -19.15 12.20
CA GLU A 22 6.70 -20.00 13.38
C GLU A 22 7.91 -20.93 13.26
N LYS A 23 8.05 -21.64 12.13
CA LYS A 23 9.14 -22.59 11.90
C LYS A 23 10.51 -21.92 11.92
N LEU A 24 10.62 -20.73 11.33
CA LEU A 24 11.86 -19.95 11.31
C LEU A 24 12.06 -19.10 12.58
N LYS A 25 11.08 -19.12 13.49
CA LYS A 25 11.00 -18.26 14.68
C LYS A 25 11.14 -16.78 14.35
N ILE A 26 10.65 -16.37 13.18
CA ILE A 26 10.61 -14.98 12.76
C ILE A 26 9.22 -14.42 13.00
N ARG A 27 9.14 -13.12 13.21
CA ARG A 27 7.86 -12.43 13.43
C ARG A 27 7.01 -12.31 12.17
N ASN A 28 5.70 -12.41 12.32
CA ASN A 28 4.72 -11.93 11.36
C ASN A 28 4.33 -10.48 11.70
N PRO A 29 4.63 -9.49 10.85
CA PRO A 29 4.41 -8.08 11.17
C PRO A 29 2.94 -7.67 11.31
N TYR A 30 1.98 -8.49 10.87
CA TYR A 30 0.55 -8.19 10.92
C TYR A 30 -0.19 -8.91 12.06
N ILE A 31 0.45 -9.90 12.69
CA ILE A 31 -0.15 -10.69 13.76
C ILE A 31 0.57 -10.36 15.08
N ASP A 32 1.85 -10.69 15.17
CA ASP A 32 2.58 -10.68 16.45
C ASP A 32 2.65 -9.33 17.18
N PRO A 33 2.72 -8.17 16.50
CA PRO A 33 2.82 -6.86 17.18
C PRO A 33 1.60 -6.45 18.00
N PHE A 34 0.43 -7.06 17.79
CA PHE A 34 -0.84 -6.51 18.26
C PHE A 34 -1.48 -7.38 19.34
N LYS A 35 -1.94 -6.74 20.43
CA LYS A 35 -2.63 -7.42 21.55
C LYS A 35 -4.08 -7.78 21.23
N VAL A 36 -4.71 -6.97 20.38
CA VAL A 36 -6.11 -7.13 19.97
C VAL A 36 -6.17 -6.89 18.46
N HIS A 37 -6.87 -7.79 17.78
CA HIS A 37 -7.04 -7.75 16.35
C HIS A 37 -8.41 -7.21 15.97
N PHE A 38 -8.49 -6.70 14.75
CA PHE A 38 -9.79 -6.41 14.16
C PHE A 38 -10.58 -7.71 13.97
N THR A 39 -11.90 -7.57 14.00
CA THR A 39 -12.79 -8.66 13.59
C THR A 39 -12.52 -9.02 12.13
N PRO A 40 -12.60 -10.31 11.78
CA PRO A 40 -12.44 -10.73 10.39
C PRO A 40 -13.37 -9.95 9.45
N SER A 41 -14.61 -9.68 9.85
CA SER A 41 -15.59 -9.00 8.99
C SER A 41 -15.25 -7.54 8.60
N LEU A 42 -14.18 -6.95 9.11
CA LEU A 42 -13.73 -5.60 8.72
C LEU A 42 -12.98 -5.69 7.38
N PRO A 43 -13.50 -5.08 6.28
CA PRO A 43 -12.78 -5.08 5.02
C PRO A 43 -11.46 -4.31 5.13
N MET A 44 -10.34 -5.00 4.88
CA MET A 44 -9.00 -4.43 4.95
C MET A 44 -8.51 -3.82 3.63
N PHE A 45 -9.18 -4.16 2.51
CA PHE A 45 -8.77 -3.82 1.15
C PHE A 45 -9.92 -3.22 0.36
N ASP A 46 -9.59 -2.38 -0.63
CA ASP A 46 -10.59 -1.67 -1.42
C ASP A 46 -11.48 -2.59 -2.25
N GLY A 47 -10.94 -3.67 -2.82
CA GLY A 47 -11.73 -4.65 -3.57
C GLY A 47 -12.82 -5.31 -2.71
N THR A 48 -12.45 -5.77 -1.50
CA THR A 48 -13.38 -6.35 -0.53
C THR A 48 -14.41 -5.32 -0.08
N ALA A 49 -13.98 -4.10 0.23
CA ALA A 49 -14.87 -3.02 0.67
C ALA A 49 -15.86 -2.61 -0.44
N PHE A 50 -15.39 -2.50 -1.69
CA PHE A 50 -16.21 -2.20 -2.86
C PHE A 50 -17.32 -3.24 -3.06
N LYS A 51 -16.98 -4.54 -2.98
CA LYS A 51 -17.94 -5.64 -3.09
C LYS A 51 -18.93 -5.65 -1.90
N LYS A 52 -18.45 -5.35 -0.69
CA LYS A 52 -19.26 -5.37 0.54
C LYS A 52 -20.28 -4.22 0.61
N TYR A 53 -19.97 -3.07 0.03
CA TYR A 53 -20.81 -1.86 0.11
C TYR A 53 -21.16 -1.31 -1.28
N PRO A 54 -21.97 -2.04 -2.07
CA PRO A 54 -22.25 -1.69 -3.46
C PRO A 54 -22.98 -0.34 -3.61
N ASP A 55 -23.86 0.02 -2.67
CA ASP A 55 -24.62 1.28 -2.72
C ASP A 55 -23.72 2.52 -2.57
N LEU A 56 -22.56 2.35 -1.92
CA LEU A 56 -21.56 3.38 -1.73
C LEU A 56 -20.38 3.24 -2.69
N ALA A 57 -20.42 2.30 -3.63
CA ALA A 57 -19.32 2.03 -4.57
C ALA A 57 -18.88 3.27 -5.38
N HIS A 58 -19.80 4.22 -5.59
CA HIS A 58 -19.55 5.47 -6.30
C HIS A 58 -18.46 6.34 -5.65
N ILE A 59 -18.19 6.20 -4.35
CA ILE A 59 -17.12 6.94 -3.65
C ILE A 59 -15.72 6.56 -4.15
N TYR A 60 -15.58 5.39 -4.79
CA TYR A 60 -14.34 4.97 -5.44
C TYR A 60 -14.12 5.61 -6.81
N ASP A 61 -15.11 6.30 -7.37
CA ASP A 61 -14.93 7.13 -8.57
C ASP A 61 -14.33 8.49 -8.18
N LYS A 62 -13.02 8.65 -8.44
CA LYS A 62 -12.27 9.87 -8.12
C LYS A 62 -12.79 11.10 -8.86
N LEU A 63 -13.45 10.92 -10.01
CA LEU A 63 -14.08 12.02 -10.75
C LEU A 63 -15.36 12.46 -10.06
N TRP A 64 -16.17 11.52 -9.56
CA TRP A 64 -17.34 11.84 -8.74
C TRP A 64 -16.94 12.58 -7.45
N VAL A 65 -15.89 12.10 -6.77
CA VAL A 65 -15.34 12.77 -5.58
C VAL A 65 -14.87 14.20 -5.89
N ALA A 66 -14.19 14.43 -7.02
CA ALA A 66 -13.79 15.79 -7.41
C ALA A 66 -15.00 16.69 -7.71
N ARG A 67 -15.98 16.20 -8.46
CA ARG A 67 -17.19 16.94 -8.85
C ARG A 67 -18.06 17.33 -7.64
N THR A 68 -18.22 16.44 -6.67
CA THR A 68 -19.01 16.73 -5.44
C THR A 68 -18.38 17.79 -4.54
N GLN A 69 -17.09 18.08 -4.74
CA GLN A 69 -16.36 19.16 -4.08
C GLN A 69 -16.29 20.45 -4.92
N ASN A 70 -16.98 20.50 -6.07
CA ASN A 70 -16.93 21.59 -7.06
C ASN A 70 -15.51 21.88 -7.55
N LYS A 71 -14.68 20.84 -7.71
CA LYS A 71 -13.34 20.96 -8.29
C LYS A 71 -13.38 20.78 -9.78
N ASN A 72 -12.50 21.49 -10.49
CA ASN A 72 -12.38 21.35 -11.94
C ASN A 72 -11.78 19.99 -12.27
N ALA A 73 -12.57 19.13 -12.91
CA ALA A 73 -12.19 17.78 -13.27
C ALA A 73 -13.08 17.22 -14.39
N GLY A 74 -12.53 16.30 -15.16
CA GLY A 74 -13.23 15.64 -16.25
C GLY A 74 -12.62 14.29 -16.61
N GLU A 75 -13.24 13.64 -17.58
CA GLU A 75 -12.68 12.45 -18.20
C GLU A 75 -11.51 12.86 -19.08
N LEU A 76 -10.43 12.08 -19.06
CA LEU A 76 -9.25 12.44 -19.84
C LEU A 76 -9.51 12.29 -21.35
N GLU A 77 -10.34 11.33 -21.74
CA GLU A 77 -10.65 11.01 -23.14
C GLU A 77 -11.33 12.18 -23.87
N THR A 78 -12.15 12.98 -23.16
CA THR A 78 -12.91 14.09 -23.76
C THR A 78 -12.23 15.44 -23.58
N ILE A 79 -11.06 15.50 -22.94
CA ILE A 79 -10.44 16.76 -22.50
C ILE A 79 -10.11 17.73 -23.65
N LEU A 80 -9.88 17.22 -24.87
CA LEU A 80 -9.58 18.02 -26.05
C LEU A 80 -10.84 18.40 -26.86
N ASP A 81 -11.93 17.65 -26.69
CA ASP A 81 -13.19 17.85 -27.40
C ASP A 81 -14.10 18.81 -26.65
N ASP A 82 -14.05 18.76 -25.32
CA ASP A 82 -14.71 19.69 -24.46
C ASP A 82 -14.03 21.07 -24.64
N LYS A 83 -14.78 22.10 -25.02
CA LYS A 83 -14.30 23.51 -25.10
C LYS A 83 -13.97 24.08 -23.70
N ILE A 84 -13.27 23.32 -22.88
CA ILE A 84 -12.90 23.63 -21.51
C ILE A 84 -11.59 24.42 -21.56
N GLU A 85 -11.58 25.54 -20.85
CA GLU A 85 -10.35 26.27 -20.59
C GLU A 85 -9.52 25.49 -19.56
N ILE A 86 -8.37 24.96 -20.00
CA ILE A 86 -7.48 24.18 -19.15
C ILE A 86 -6.43 25.09 -18.53
N HIS A 87 -6.50 25.28 -17.21
CA HIS A 87 -5.47 25.96 -16.45
C HIS A 87 -4.42 24.97 -15.94
N PHE A 88 -3.20 25.07 -16.46
CA PHE A 88 -2.08 24.26 -16.00
C PHE A 88 -1.45 24.83 -14.70
N PRO A 89 -0.87 23.97 -13.84
CA PRO A 89 -0.76 22.53 -14.00
C PRO A 89 -2.06 21.80 -13.68
N ILE A 90 -2.31 20.70 -14.40
CA ILE A 90 -3.37 19.72 -14.08
C ILE A 90 -2.76 18.41 -13.58
N PHE A 91 -3.59 17.54 -13.02
CA PHE A 91 -3.20 16.22 -12.57
C PHE A 91 -3.99 15.14 -13.29
N ILE A 92 -3.28 14.19 -13.92
CA ILE A 92 -3.88 13.00 -14.54
C ILE A 92 -3.72 11.83 -13.58
N LYS A 93 -4.76 11.02 -13.40
CA LYS A 93 -4.73 9.80 -12.59
C LYS A 93 -5.78 8.78 -13.04
N PRO A 94 -5.62 7.47 -12.72
CA PRO A 94 -6.68 6.49 -12.91
C PRO A 94 -7.95 6.91 -12.16
N ARG A 95 -9.12 6.71 -12.77
CA ARG A 95 -10.41 7.16 -12.25
C ARG A 95 -10.90 6.34 -11.06
N TYR A 96 -10.77 5.02 -11.14
CA TYR A 96 -11.36 4.10 -10.16
C TYR A 96 -10.33 3.69 -9.09
N GLY A 97 -10.56 4.12 -7.84
CA GLY A 97 -9.67 3.83 -6.70
C GLY A 97 -9.51 2.33 -6.42
N HIS A 98 -10.60 1.55 -6.52
CA HIS A 98 -10.56 0.11 -6.24
C HIS A 98 -9.81 -0.74 -7.30
N LYS A 99 -9.54 -0.18 -8.49
CA LYS A 99 -8.81 -0.87 -9.59
C LYS A 99 -7.35 -0.45 -9.71
N SER A 100 -6.92 0.52 -8.91
CA SER A 100 -5.59 1.11 -9.01
C SER A 100 -4.95 1.15 -7.62
N ALA A 101 -3.82 0.46 -7.48
CA ALA A 101 -2.95 0.57 -6.32
C ALA A 101 -1.67 1.31 -6.72
N SER A 102 -1.06 2.02 -5.76
CA SER A 102 0.14 2.86 -5.93
C SER A 102 -0.05 4.04 -6.89
N SER A 103 0.83 5.04 -6.85
CA SER A 103 0.79 6.24 -7.71
C SER A 103 1.07 5.96 -9.21
N LYS A 104 0.77 4.75 -9.69
CA LYS A 104 0.93 4.32 -11.06
C LYS A 104 -0.10 4.99 -11.95
N GLY A 105 0.35 5.53 -13.08
CA GLY A 105 -0.51 6.27 -14.01
C GLY A 105 -0.90 7.67 -13.51
N CYS A 106 -0.21 8.19 -12.49
CA CYS A 106 -0.42 9.53 -11.97
C CYS A 106 0.64 10.50 -12.51
N TYR A 107 0.23 11.63 -13.08
CA TYR A 107 1.12 12.60 -13.72
C TYR A 107 0.73 14.04 -13.38
N LYS A 108 1.71 14.88 -13.03
CA LYS A 108 1.55 16.34 -12.99
C LYS A 108 1.88 16.89 -14.37
N ILE A 109 0.88 17.42 -15.06
CA ILE A 109 0.98 17.92 -16.43
C ILE A 109 1.12 19.43 -16.39
N LYS A 110 2.19 19.95 -16.99
CA LYS A 110 2.55 21.37 -16.91
C LYS A 110 2.10 22.19 -18.12
N ASN A 111 1.79 21.54 -19.23
CA ASN A 111 1.43 22.19 -20.49
C ASN A 111 0.71 21.23 -21.43
N MET A 112 0.22 21.78 -22.54
CA MET A 112 -0.54 21.07 -23.57
C MET A 112 0.26 19.95 -24.26
N ASP A 113 1.57 20.13 -24.44
CA ASP A 113 2.41 19.12 -25.10
C ASP A 113 2.62 17.88 -24.23
N GLU A 114 2.70 18.05 -22.91
CA GLU A 114 2.66 16.94 -21.97
C GLU A 114 1.28 16.26 -21.98
N LEU A 115 0.18 17.03 -21.98
CA LEU A 115 -1.19 16.50 -21.99
C LEU A 115 -1.42 15.54 -23.17
N LYS A 116 -1.05 15.96 -24.38
CA LYS A 116 -1.23 15.18 -25.63
C LYS A 116 -0.61 13.78 -25.56
N LYS A 117 0.39 13.55 -24.70
CA LYS A 117 1.03 12.22 -24.54
C LYS A 117 0.16 11.23 -23.77
N HIS A 118 -0.90 11.70 -23.13
CA HIS A 118 -1.70 10.91 -22.20
C HIS A 118 -3.18 10.79 -22.58
N VAL A 119 -3.68 11.58 -23.55
CA VAL A 119 -5.12 11.68 -23.86
C VAL A 119 -5.79 10.36 -24.25
N GLU A 120 -5.03 9.40 -24.79
CA GLU A 120 -5.53 8.07 -25.15
C GLU A 120 -5.63 7.10 -23.96
N THR A 121 -5.28 7.54 -22.75
CA THR A 121 -5.32 6.69 -21.55
C THR A 121 -6.75 6.46 -21.12
N LYS A 122 -7.23 5.22 -21.31
CA LYS A 122 -8.57 4.80 -20.91
C LYS A 122 -8.75 4.79 -19.39
N ASP A 123 -9.99 4.99 -18.96
CA ASP A 123 -10.40 4.99 -17.54
C ASP A 123 -9.58 5.96 -16.67
N ALA A 124 -9.06 7.04 -17.26
CA ALA A 124 -8.33 8.09 -16.56
C ALA A 124 -9.18 9.35 -16.44
N MET A 125 -8.89 10.13 -15.40
CA MET A 125 -9.46 11.45 -15.19
C MET A 125 -8.36 12.50 -15.17
N TRP A 126 -8.75 13.74 -15.41
CA TRP A 126 -7.95 14.91 -15.08
C TRP A 126 -8.63 15.73 -13.97
N SER A 127 -7.83 16.46 -13.20
CA SER A 127 -8.32 17.51 -12.30
C SER A 127 -7.36 18.70 -12.29
N GLU A 128 -7.81 19.84 -11.78
CA GLU A 128 -6.89 20.88 -11.32
C GLU A 128 -5.86 20.30 -10.32
N TYR A 129 -4.67 20.90 -10.27
CA TYR A 129 -3.63 20.45 -9.37
C TYR A 129 -3.85 21.00 -7.95
N TYR A 130 -4.00 20.10 -6.97
CA TYR A 130 -4.11 20.48 -5.57
C TYR A 130 -2.73 20.66 -4.91
N ASP A 131 -2.37 21.91 -4.63
CA ASP A 131 -1.16 22.25 -3.87
C ASP A 131 -1.34 21.99 -2.37
N GLY A 132 -0.28 21.52 -1.72
CA GLY A 132 -0.21 21.32 -0.28
C GLY A 132 0.31 19.94 0.10
N ASN A 133 0.61 19.78 1.39
CA ASN A 133 0.98 18.49 1.93
C ASN A 133 -0.24 17.57 1.96
N GLU A 134 0.02 16.30 1.71
CA GLU A 134 -0.99 15.28 1.84
C GLU A 134 -1.35 15.05 3.30
N THR A 135 -2.59 14.71 3.55
CA THR A 135 -3.10 14.32 4.86
C THR A 135 -4.14 13.26 4.62
N MET A 136 -4.33 12.40 5.60
CA MET A 136 -5.31 11.33 5.52
C MET A 136 -6.02 11.22 6.86
N THR A 137 -7.30 10.83 6.85
CA THR A 137 -8.05 10.57 8.07
C THR A 137 -8.82 9.27 7.94
N ASP A 138 -8.70 8.40 8.95
CA ASP A 138 -9.63 7.29 9.15
C ASP A 138 -10.77 7.76 10.03
N TYR A 139 -11.98 7.81 9.47
CA TYR A 139 -13.23 8.07 10.20
C TYR A 139 -13.87 6.75 10.59
N ILE A 140 -14.21 6.58 11.87
CA ILE A 140 -14.99 5.46 12.36
C ILE A 140 -16.44 5.93 12.50
N MET A 141 -17.34 5.27 11.78
CA MET A 141 -18.71 5.75 11.58
C MET A 141 -19.75 4.70 12.00
N VAL A 142 -20.89 5.18 12.51
CA VAL A 142 -22.09 4.39 12.77
C VAL A 142 -23.29 5.11 12.17
N ASN A 143 -23.97 4.47 11.22
CA ASN A 143 -25.15 4.98 10.52
C ASN A 143 -24.95 6.41 9.98
N GLY A 144 -23.78 6.67 9.39
CA GLY A 144 -23.39 7.97 8.83
C GLY A 144 -22.93 9.01 9.85
N LYS A 145 -22.93 8.70 11.15
CA LYS A 145 -22.38 9.57 12.20
C LYS A 145 -20.91 9.24 12.45
N ILE A 146 -20.05 10.26 12.41
CA ILE A 146 -18.65 10.14 12.84
C ILE A 146 -18.60 9.94 14.36
N CYS A 147 -18.06 8.81 14.81
CA CYS A 147 -17.92 8.46 16.22
C CYS A 147 -16.49 8.67 16.75
N HIS A 148 -15.49 8.47 15.89
CA HIS A 148 -14.08 8.68 16.19
C HIS A 148 -13.31 8.93 14.90
N GLN A 149 -12.10 9.49 15.01
CA GLN A 149 -11.24 9.72 13.86
C GLN A 149 -9.77 9.75 14.27
N ILE A 150 -8.89 9.33 13.35
CA ILE A 150 -7.44 9.50 13.49
C ILE A 150 -6.90 10.12 12.20
N THR A 151 -6.20 11.25 12.35
CA THR A 151 -5.62 12.00 11.23
C THR A 151 -4.10 11.82 11.17
N TYR A 152 -3.62 11.51 9.96
CA TYR A 152 -2.24 11.25 9.58
C TYR A 152 -1.70 12.46 8.80
N VAL A 153 -0.70 13.14 9.34
CA VAL A 153 -0.07 14.31 8.70
C VAL A 153 1.20 13.88 8.00
N TYR A 154 1.31 14.12 6.69
CA TYR A 154 2.44 13.63 5.91
C TYR A 154 3.55 14.68 5.92
N SER A 155 4.79 14.22 5.81
CA SER A 155 5.91 15.09 5.47
C SER A 155 5.71 15.70 4.08
N PRO A 156 6.32 16.86 3.79
CA PRO A 156 6.46 17.32 2.42
C PRO A 156 7.11 16.22 1.53
N PRO A 157 6.72 16.11 0.26
CA PRO A 157 7.31 15.15 -0.66
C PRO A 157 8.77 15.49 -0.95
N LYS A 158 9.63 14.47 -1.09
CA LYS A 158 11.07 14.66 -1.34
C LYS A 158 11.63 13.82 -2.50
N ASN A 159 11.14 12.60 -2.69
CA ASN A 159 11.47 11.74 -3.82
C ASN A 159 10.20 11.57 -4.67
N GLY A 160 9.98 12.46 -5.63
CA GLY A 160 8.76 12.48 -6.44
C GLY A 160 7.53 12.82 -5.60
N PHE A 161 6.56 11.90 -5.54
CA PHE A 161 5.31 12.07 -4.78
C PHE A 161 5.33 11.39 -3.40
N THR A 162 6.43 10.75 -3.01
CA THR A 162 6.47 9.98 -1.75
C THR A 162 6.79 10.85 -0.54
N ASP A 163 6.09 10.58 0.56
CA ASP A 163 6.40 11.08 1.90
C ASP A 163 7.59 10.34 2.52
N GLU A 164 8.39 11.01 3.34
CA GLU A 164 9.44 10.37 4.14
C GLU A 164 8.89 9.85 5.48
N TRP A 165 7.89 10.55 6.02
CA TRP A 165 7.25 10.17 7.27
C TRP A 165 5.81 10.67 7.35
N LYS A 166 5.03 10.04 8.24
CA LYS A 166 3.70 10.49 8.66
C LYS A 166 3.70 10.66 10.16
N TYR A 167 3.10 11.74 10.66
CA TYR A 167 2.86 11.97 12.08
C TYR A 167 1.43 11.60 12.44
N ILE A 168 1.27 10.78 13.49
CA ILE A 168 0.00 10.22 13.94
C ILE A 168 -0.20 10.63 15.39
N SER A 169 -1.29 11.35 15.66
CA SER A 169 -1.61 11.90 16.98
C SER A 169 -3.13 11.92 17.19
N PRO A 170 -3.63 11.71 18.41
CA PRO A 170 -5.05 11.93 18.75
C PRO A 170 -5.49 13.39 18.56
N ASP A 171 -4.53 14.32 18.62
CA ASP A 171 -4.77 15.76 18.52
C ASP A 171 -4.86 16.26 17.07
N ASN A 172 -4.40 15.46 16.11
CA ASN A 172 -4.51 15.82 14.69
C ASN A 172 -6.00 15.82 14.30
N LYS A 173 -6.43 16.88 13.60
CA LYS A 173 -7.79 17.00 13.09
C LYS A 173 -7.79 17.25 11.58
N PRO A 174 -8.77 16.71 10.85
CA PRO A 174 -9.02 17.06 9.47
C PRO A 174 -9.61 18.49 9.38
N PRO A 175 -9.53 19.14 8.21
CA PRO A 175 -10.27 20.36 7.95
C PRO A 175 -11.78 20.12 8.00
N LYS A 176 -12.54 21.12 8.50
CA LYS A 176 -14.01 21.06 8.61
C LYS A 176 -14.73 20.73 7.30
N ALA A 177 -14.16 21.14 6.16
CA ALA A 177 -14.73 20.82 4.84
C ALA A 177 -14.72 19.31 4.55
N ILE A 178 -13.70 18.59 5.02
CA ILE A 178 -13.62 17.13 4.88
C ILE A 178 -14.69 16.47 5.75
N ASP A 179 -14.83 16.88 7.01
CA ASP A 179 -15.88 16.37 7.92
C ASP A 179 -17.29 16.59 7.36
N ALA A 180 -17.53 17.76 6.78
CA ALA A 180 -18.80 18.10 6.15
C ALA A 180 -19.08 17.23 4.92
N TRP A 181 -18.06 16.97 4.09
CA TRP A 181 -18.19 16.08 2.94
C TRP A 181 -18.51 14.64 3.39
N VAL A 182 -17.79 14.11 4.39
CA VAL A 182 -18.02 12.77 4.97
C VAL A 182 -19.47 12.67 5.45
N SER A 183 -19.90 13.61 6.27
CA SER A 183 -21.25 13.61 6.87
C SER A 183 -22.36 13.71 5.82
N LYS A 184 -22.08 14.37 4.68
CA LYS A 184 -23.03 14.52 3.58
C LYS A 184 -23.12 13.28 2.70
N HIS A 185 -21.99 12.62 2.43
CA HIS A 185 -21.89 11.59 1.38
C HIS A 185 -21.80 10.16 1.91
N MET A 186 -21.37 9.95 3.16
CA MET A 186 -21.31 8.64 3.80
C MET A 186 -22.53 8.41 4.70
N LYS A 187 -23.72 8.82 4.24
CA LYS A 187 -24.97 8.64 5.00
C LYS A 187 -25.23 7.14 5.20
N GLU A 188 -25.73 6.78 6.38
CA GLU A 188 -26.07 5.39 6.74
C GLU A 188 -24.88 4.41 6.78
N PHE A 189 -23.66 4.85 6.44
CA PHE A 189 -22.48 4.02 6.48
C PHE A 189 -22.05 3.68 7.91
N SER A 190 -21.71 2.42 8.13
CA SER A 190 -21.10 1.92 9.37
C SER A 190 -19.83 1.16 9.06
N GLY A 191 -18.72 1.59 9.66
CA GLY A 191 -17.40 1.04 9.42
C GLY A 191 -16.31 2.10 9.44
N ILE A 192 -15.25 1.88 8.67
CA ILE A 192 -14.13 2.82 8.54
C ILE A 192 -14.17 3.46 7.16
N CYS A 193 -14.18 4.78 7.12
CA CYS A 193 -14.02 5.58 5.90
C CYS A 193 -12.67 6.30 5.95
N ASN A 194 -11.76 5.88 5.09
CA ASN A 194 -10.46 6.50 4.90
C ASN A 194 -10.56 7.58 3.83
N ILE A 195 -10.11 8.80 4.14
CA ILE A 195 -10.09 9.92 3.19
C ILE A 195 -8.69 10.50 3.12
N GLN A 196 -8.16 10.60 1.91
CA GLN A 196 -6.87 11.21 1.60
C GLN A 196 -7.12 12.54 0.87
N TYR A 197 -6.45 13.60 1.31
CA TYR A 197 -6.70 14.96 0.87
C TYR A 197 -5.45 15.83 0.92
N ARG A 198 -5.49 16.95 0.20
CA ARG A 198 -4.51 18.05 0.31
C ARG A 198 -5.26 19.30 0.68
N LYS A 199 -4.89 19.93 1.80
CA LYS A 199 -5.68 21.01 2.41
C LYS A 199 -7.14 20.55 2.56
N ASP A 200 -8.08 21.20 1.89
CA ASP A 200 -9.51 20.91 1.93
C ASP A 200 -10.01 20.08 0.73
N SER A 201 -9.09 19.60 -0.12
CA SER A 201 -9.43 18.94 -1.38
C SER A 201 -9.15 17.44 -1.30
N ILE A 202 -10.22 16.63 -1.30
CA ILE A 202 -10.19 15.16 -1.28
C ILE A 202 -9.67 14.64 -2.62
N ILE A 203 -8.73 13.71 -2.53
CA ILE A 203 -8.03 13.08 -3.65
C ILE A 203 -8.50 11.64 -3.85
N GLU A 204 -8.77 10.95 -2.75
CA GLU A 204 -9.17 9.55 -2.71
C GLU A 204 -9.99 9.25 -1.45
N VAL A 205 -10.93 8.32 -1.59
CA VAL A 205 -11.79 7.81 -0.51
C VAL A 205 -11.80 6.28 -0.60
N GLY A 206 -11.77 5.60 0.55
CA GLY A 206 -11.90 4.15 0.63
C GLY A 206 -12.67 3.71 1.89
N MET A 207 -13.49 2.67 1.77
CA MET A 207 -14.29 2.12 2.89
C MET A 207 -13.53 1.05 3.67
N ARG A 208 -12.27 1.34 3.97
CA ARG A 208 -11.31 0.45 4.64
C ARG A 208 -10.24 1.28 5.35
N PRO A 209 -9.65 0.80 6.46
CA PRO A 209 -8.64 1.57 7.18
C PRO A 209 -7.39 1.84 6.34
N ALA A 210 -6.69 2.93 6.65
CA ALA A 210 -5.38 3.19 6.09
C ALA A 210 -4.40 2.04 6.39
N ARG A 211 -3.64 1.61 5.37
CA ARG A 211 -2.59 0.58 5.49
C ARG A 211 -3.09 -0.69 6.22
N GLY A 212 -4.29 -1.17 5.88
CA GLY A 212 -4.88 -2.35 6.51
C GLY A 212 -5.05 -2.21 8.03
N GLY A 213 -5.19 -0.98 8.52
CA GLY A 213 -5.36 -0.69 9.95
C GLY A 213 -4.09 -0.77 10.79
N ALA A 214 -2.92 -0.97 10.19
CA ALA A 214 -1.65 -1.06 10.91
C ALA A 214 -1.37 0.20 11.75
N TYR A 215 -1.74 1.38 11.27
CA TYR A 215 -1.61 2.61 12.05
C TYR A 215 -2.59 2.62 13.24
N LEU A 216 -3.87 2.36 13.03
CA LEU A 216 -4.87 2.26 14.10
C LEU A 216 -4.44 1.28 15.21
N GLN A 217 -3.98 0.07 14.85
CA GLN A 217 -3.52 -0.90 15.85
C GLN A 217 -2.23 -0.47 16.55
N SER A 218 -1.33 0.20 15.84
CA SER A 218 -0.06 0.68 16.40
C SER A 218 -0.20 1.85 17.37
N ALA A 219 -1.36 2.51 17.41
CA ALA A 219 -1.73 3.41 18.49
C ALA A 219 -1.76 2.69 19.86
N GLY A 220 -1.92 1.36 19.87
CA GLY A 220 -1.88 0.54 21.09
C GLY A 220 -3.10 0.74 22.00
N ASN A 221 -4.12 1.47 21.54
CA ASN A 221 -5.34 1.69 22.29
C ASN A 221 -6.36 0.56 22.04
N VAL A 222 -6.45 -0.36 23.01
CA VAL A 222 -7.36 -1.53 22.93
C VAL A 222 -8.83 -1.12 22.84
N ASN A 223 -9.23 -0.01 23.46
CA ASN A 223 -10.63 0.43 23.44
C ASN A 223 -11.05 0.88 22.03
N VAL A 224 -10.17 1.57 21.31
CA VAL A 224 -10.41 1.96 19.92
C VAL A 224 -10.63 0.73 19.04
N ILE A 225 -9.77 -0.30 19.15
CA ILE A 225 -9.91 -1.52 18.35
C ILE A 225 -11.18 -2.30 18.72
N LYS A 226 -11.49 -2.44 20.02
CA LYS A 226 -12.74 -3.08 20.47
C LYS A 226 -13.97 -2.34 19.98
N ASN A 227 -13.96 -1.01 20.00
CA ASN A 227 -15.06 -0.23 19.48
C ASN A 227 -15.20 -0.36 17.96
N ILE A 228 -14.10 -0.38 17.20
CA ILE A 228 -14.14 -0.68 15.77
C ILE A 228 -14.79 -2.05 15.53
N ASN A 229 -14.42 -3.08 16.30
CA ASN A 229 -15.07 -4.39 16.18
C ASN A 229 -16.57 -4.32 16.50
N ASN A 230 -16.98 -3.59 17.53
CA ASN A 230 -18.40 -3.38 17.84
C ASN A 230 -19.14 -2.63 16.71
N VAL A 231 -18.50 -1.68 16.03
CA VAL A 231 -19.11 -1.01 14.86
C VAL A 231 -19.38 -2.02 13.77
N ILE A 232 -18.42 -2.89 13.46
CA ILE A 232 -18.55 -3.87 12.38
C ILE A 232 -19.51 -5.00 12.72
N GLU A 233 -19.47 -5.52 13.96
CA GLU A 233 -20.23 -6.70 14.36
C GLU A 233 -21.63 -6.37 14.88
N LYS A 234 -21.80 -5.18 15.47
CA LYS A 234 -23.00 -4.82 16.23
C LYS A 234 -23.59 -3.47 15.81
N ASN A 235 -22.98 -2.80 14.83
CA ASN A 235 -23.38 -1.46 14.40
C ASN A 235 -23.48 -0.46 15.57
N ALA A 236 -22.54 -0.53 16.51
CA ALA A 236 -22.59 0.23 17.75
C ALA A 236 -21.22 0.79 18.15
N TRP A 237 -21.22 2.02 18.70
CA TRP A 237 -20.05 2.65 19.29
C TRP A 237 -20.26 2.87 20.78
N VAL A 238 -19.34 2.37 21.62
CA VAL A 238 -19.39 2.63 23.06
C VAL A 238 -18.70 3.96 23.33
N PHE A 239 -19.45 4.94 23.84
CA PHE A 239 -18.90 6.24 24.22
C PHE A 239 -18.07 6.10 25.49
N LEU A 240 -16.77 6.34 25.36
CA LEU A 240 -15.79 6.31 26.44
C LEU A 240 -15.22 7.72 26.66
N PRO A 241 -14.71 8.02 27.86
CA PRO A 241 -13.94 9.24 28.11
C PRO A 241 -12.79 9.40 27.12
N GLU A 242 -12.49 10.64 26.70
CA GLU A 242 -11.45 10.92 25.71
C GLU A 242 -10.08 10.35 26.09
N LYS A 243 -9.72 10.41 27.38
CA LYS A 243 -8.50 9.81 27.93
C LYS A 243 -8.36 8.30 27.62
N ASP A 244 -9.48 7.59 27.50
CA ASP A 244 -9.52 6.15 27.28
C ASP A 244 -9.45 5.82 25.77
N LEU A 245 -9.58 6.82 24.90
CA LEU A 245 -9.42 6.76 23.44
C LEU A 245 -8.13 7.42 22.95
N SER A 246 -7.43 8.15 23.81
CA SER A 246 -6.15 8.79 23.50
C SER A 246 -5.00 7.79 23.44
N PHE A 247 -3.89 8.18 22.81
CA PHE A 247 -2.68 7.38 22.67
C PHE A 247 -1.45 8.27 22.51
N ARG A 248 -0.27 7.71 22.76
CA ARG A 248 1.00 8.44 22.59
C ARG A 248 1.25 8.67 21.09
N PRO A 249 1.45 9.93 20.65
CA PRO A 249 1.77 10.21 19.25
C PRO A 249 3.03 9.50 18.78
N TYR A 250 3.08 9.20 17.50
CA TYR A 250 4.23 8.54 16.87
C TYR A 250 4.33 8.87 15.39
N TYR A 251 5.42 8.43 14.78
CA TYR A 251 5.71 8.64 13.37
C TYR A 251 5.80 7.30 12.65
N SER A 252 5.36 7.27 11.40
CA SER A 252 5.62 6.20 10.44
C SER A 252 6.67 6.67 9.45
N PHE A 253 7.83 6.05 9.42
CA PHE A 253 8.93 6.38 8.51
C PHE A 253 8.98 5.41 7.33
N LYS A 254 9.32 5.93 6.15
CA LYS A 254 9.55 5.16 4.92
C LYS A 254 11.03 5.22 4.55
N CYS A 255 11.66 4.09 4.30
CA CYS A 255 13.03 4.03 3.78
C CYS A 255 13.01 3.85 2.26
N PHE A 256 13.72 4.72 1.56
CA PHE A 256 13.72 4.81 0.11
C PHE A 256 15.07 4.38 -0.49
N SER A 257 15.01 3.73 -1.64
CA SER A 257 16.19 3.36 -2.44
C SER A 257 15.98 3.71 -3.91
N LYS A 258 17.00 4.32 -4.52
CA LYS A 258 17.08 4.52 -5.97
C LYS A 258 17.64 3.30 -6.71
N VAL A 259 18.36 2.43 -5.99
CA VAL A 259 18.91 1.20 -6.59
C VAL A 259 17.87 0.08 -6.53
N PRO A 260 17.84 -0.82 -7.52
CA PRO A 260 16.99 -2.01 -7.50
C PRO A 260 17.17 -2.83 -6.22
N VAL A 261 16.08 -3.40 -5.72
CA VAL A 261 16.12 -4.27 -4.54
C VAL A 261 16.53 -5.67 -4.99
N PHE A 262 17.74 -6.07 -4.65
CA PHE A 262 18.32 -7.36 -5.02
C PHE A 262 18.39 -8.33 -3.85
N TYR A 263 18.79 -7.83 -2.67
CA TYR A 263 18.92 -8.60 -1.43
C TYR A 263 18.16 -7.94 -0.27
N LEU A 264 17.59 -8.78 0.60
CA LEU A 264 16.93 -8.39 1.85
C LEU A 264 17.72 -8.95 3.03
N LEU A 265 17.94 -8.15 4.07
CA LEU A 265 18.45 -8.66 5.33
C LEU A 265 17.47 -9.68 5.92
N PRO A 266 17.96 -10.76 6.56
CA PRO A 266 17.13 -11.66 7.35
C PRO A 266 16.32 -10.92 8.41
N GLN A 267 15.11 -11.39 8.70
CA GLN A 267 14.19 -10.76 9.65
C GLN A 267 14.84 -10.60 11.03
N HIS A 268 15.54 -11.62 11.53
CA HIS A 268 16.27 -11.55 12.81
C HIS A 268 17.26 -10.38 12.88
N THR A 269 17.96 -10.09 11.78
CA THR A 269 18.89 -8.96 11.72
C THR A 269 18.15 -7.63 11.79
N ILE A 270 17.05 -7.50 11.04
CA ILE A 270 16.19 -6.32 11.10
C ILE A 270 15.62 -6.13 12.50
N ASP A 271 15.15 -7.20 13.13
CA ASP A 271 14.57 -7.17 14.47
C ASP A 271 15.56 -6.61 15.49
N LEU A 272 16.81 -7.08 15.47
CA LEU A 272 17.88 -6.55 16.32
C LEU A 272 18.11 -5.05 16.11
N ILE A 273 18.14 -4.58 14.86
CA ILE A 273 18.31 -3.16 14.53
C ILE A 273 17.11 -2.36 15.05
N MET A 274 15.88 -2.85 14.84
CA MET A 274 14.66 -2.16 15.26
C MET A 274 14.54 -2.06 16.78
N TYR A 275 14.79 -3.17 17.49
CA TYR A 275 14.73 -3.19 18.96
C TYR A 275 15.82 -2.35 19.60
N SER A 276 17.06 -2.43 19.11
CA SER A 276 18.18 -1.63 19.65
C SER A 276 17.97 -0.12 19.50
N MET A 277 17.16 0.29 18.53
CA MET A 277 16.88 1.69 18.23
C MET A 277 15.52 2.15 18.76
N GLY A 278 14.80 1.32 19.52
CA GLY A 278 13.54 1.70 20.17
C GLY A 278 12.33 1.86 19.24
N ALA A 279 12.35 1.22 18.06
CA ALA A 279 11.21 1.23 17.15
C ALA A 279 9.97 0.57 17.79
N LYS A 280 8.77 1.03 17.42
CA LYS A 280 7.54 0.38 17.87
C LYS A 280 7.44 -1.03 17.24
N PRO A 281 6.63 -1.93 17.80
CA PRO A 281 6.54 -3.31 17.33
C PRO A 281 6.15 -3.47 15.85
N PHE A 282 5.45 -2.53 15.21
CA PHE A 282 5.13 -2.64 13.79
C PHE A 282 6.25 -2.06 12.89
N TYR A 283 6.78 -2.91 12.01
CA TYR A 283 7.74 -2.58 10.95
C TYR A 283 7.79 -3.72 9.93
N GLU A 284 8.11 -3.42 8.67
CA GLU A 284 8.04 -4.38 7.59
C GLU A 284 8.90 -3.98 6.39
N TYR A 285 9.33 -4.98 5.62
CA TYR A 285 9.69 -4.74 4.23
C TYR A 285 8.44 -4.32 3.47
N TYR A 286 8.47 -3.11 2.94
CA TYR A 286 7.34 -2.46 2.29
C TYR A 286 7.81 -1.97 0.93
N PHE A 287 7.31 -2.60 -0.14
CA PHE A 287 7.73 -2.31 -1.51
C PHE A 287 6.70 -1.42 -2.20
N GLU A 288 6.95 -0.11 -2.17
CA GLU A 288 6.13 0.90 -2.86
C GLU A 288 6.98 1.59 -3.94
N PRO A 289 6.81 1.22 -5.21
CA PRO A 289 7.49 1.89 -6.31
C PRO A 289 7.04 3.35 -6.46
N VAL A 290 8.00 4.24 -6.71
CA VAL A 290 7.77 5.69 -6.84
C VAL A 290 8.09 6.11 -8.27
N GLY A 291 7.15 5.84 -9.17
CA GLY A 291 7.34 6.09 -10.61
C GLY A 291 8.62 5.44 -11.13
N ASN A 292 9.49 6.24 -11.78
CA ASN A 292 10.80 5.81 -12.26
C ASN A 292 11.96 6.22 -11.32
N GLU A 293 11.67 6.79 -10.14
CA GLU A 293 12.70 7.36 -9.27
C GLU A 293 13.32 6.34 -8.31
N GLY A 294 12.61 5.26 -8.01
CA GLY A 294 13.06 4.24 -7.08
C GLY A 294 11.89 3.53 -6.39
N CYS A 295 12.15 3.04 -5.19
CA CYS A 295 11.20 2.27 -4.39
C CYS A 295 11.39 2.57 -2.91
N VAL A 296 10.29 2.78 -2.19
CA VAL A 296 10.29 2.56 -0.74
C VAL A 296 10.45 1.07 -0.54
N PHE A 297 11.40 0.64 0.29
CA PHE A 297 11.70 -0.78 0.51
C PHE A 297 11.40 -1.24 1.95
N PHE A 298 11.22 -0.31 2.88
CA PHE A 298 10.99 -0.60 4.28
C PHE A 298 10.15 0.48 4.94
N GLN A 299 9.32 0.09 5.91
CA GLN A 299 8.54 1.00 6.74
C GLN A 299 8.68 0.60 8.21
N PHE A 300 8.78 1.57 9.11
CA PHE A 300 8.80 1.34 10.55
C PHE A 300 8.16 2.50 11.31
N LEU A 301 7.84 2.27 12.58
CA LEU A 301 7.23 3.28 13.44
C LEU A 301 8.17 3.65 14.60
N HIS A 302 8.17 4.92 15.00
CA HIS A 302 8.95 5.40 16.14
C HIS A 302 8.27 6.59 16.83
N GLU A 303 8.35 6.71 18.15
CA GLU A 303 7.71 7.80 18.91
C GLU A 303 8.51 9.10 18.90
N ASN A 304 9.84 9.00 18.86
CA ASN A 304 10.75 10.15 18.74
C ASN A 304 11.15 10.40 17.27
N PHE A 305 10.93 11.62 16.79
CA PHE A 305 11.21 11.99 15.41
C PHE A 305 12.69 11.86 15.02
N GLU A 306 13.59 12.46 15.79
CA GLU A 306 15.03 12.51 15.51
C GLU A 306 15.67 11.12 15.47
N THR A 307 15.31 10.28 16.44
CA THR A 307 15.78 8.89 16.50
C THR A 307 15.25 8.09 15.32
N GLY A 308 13.99 8.30 14.94
CA GLY A 308 13.40 7.69 13.75
C GLY A 308 14.12 8.11 12.47
N MET A 309 14.39 9.40 12.27
CA MET A 309 15.15 9.88 11.11
C MET A 309 16.58 9.32 11.06
N ARG A 310 17.25 9.21 12.21
CA ARG A 310 18.56 8.56 12.31
C ARG A 310 18.48 7.09 11.91
N LEU A 311 17.50 6.35 12.43
CA LEU A 311 17.28 4.94 12.09
C LEU A 311 17.01 4.75 10.60
N LYS A 312 16.16 5.61 10.01
CA LYS A 312 15.90 5.64 8.56
C LYS A 312 17.20 5.79 7.77
N SER A 313 18.05 6.76 8.13
CA SER A 313 19.34 7.00 7.45
C SER A 313 20.29 5.80 7.56
N VAL A 314 20.33 5.14 8.71
CA VAL A 314 21.13 3.92 8.93
C VAL A 314 20.63 2.80 8.03
N LEU A 315 19.32 2.56 7.99
CA LEU A 315 18.72 1.52 7.15
C LEU A 315 18.96 1.78 5.66
N GLU A 316 18.78 3.01 5.18
CA GLU A 316 18.99 3.37 3.77
C GLU A 316 20.46 3.17 3.35
N THR A 317 21.39 3.57 4.21
CA THR A 317 22.84 3.44 3.95
C THR A 317 23.27 1.98 3.96
N LEU A 318 22.84 1.22 4.97
CA LEU A 318 23.10 -0.21 5.09
C LEU A 318 22.53 -0.96 3.90
N PHE A 319 21.29 -0.64 3.51
CA PHE A 319 20.62 -1.26 2.38
C PHE A 319 21.37 -1.02 1.07
N LEU A 320 21.75 0.23 0.78
CA LEU A 320 22.54 0.58 -0.41
C LEU A 320 23.85 -0.20 -0.47
N PHE A 321 24.58 -0.24 0.65
CA PHE A 321 25.85 -0.97 0.75
C PHE A 321 25.67 -2.47 0.49
N LEU A 322 24.60 -3.08 1.05
CA LEU A 322 24.29 -4.48 0.83
C LEU A 322 23.94 -4.79 -0.63
N GLN A 323 23.18 -3.92 -1.30
CA GLN A 323 22.88 -4.12 -2.73
C GLN A 323 24.17 -4.14 -3.55
N MET A 324 25.07 -3.18 -3.31
CA MET A 324 26.37 -3.12 -4.01
C MET A 324 27.26 -4.32 -3.70
N ILE A 325 27.36 -4.72 -2.42
CA ILE A 325 28.12 -5.90 -2.01
C ILE A 325 27.65 -7.13 -2.76
N PHE A 326 26.34 -7.42 -2.75
CA PHE A 326 25.86 -8.65 -3.37
C PHE A 326 26.08 -8.64 -4.88
N VAL A 327 25.90 -7.51 -5.56
CA VAL A 327 26.22 -7.38 -6.99
C VAL A 327 27.71 -7.70 -7.25
N ILE A 328 28.62 -7.11 -6.48
CA ILE A 328 30.06 -7.35 -6.61
C ILE A 328 30.40 -8.82 -6.31
N LEU A 329 29.81 -9.39 -5.26
CA LEU A 329 30.01 -10.79 -4.87
C LEU A 329 29.55 -11.77 -5.94
N PHE A 330 28.51 -11.44 -6.71
CA PHE A 330 28.12 -12.27 -7.86
C PHE A 330 29.05 -12.08 -9.06
N ILE A 331 29.56 -10.88 -9.33
CA ILE A 331 30.42 -10.59 -10.48
C ILE A 331 31.82 -11.24 -10.34
N ILE A 332 32.43 -11.19 -9.16
CA ILE A 332 33.80 -11.69 -8.93
C ILE A 332 33.98 -13.17 -9.35
N PRO A 333 33.11 -14.11 -8.95
CA PRO A 333 33.13 -15.50 -9.41
C PRO A 333 33.16 -15.64 -10.93
N PHE A 334 32.32 -14.89 -11.66
CA PHE A 334 32.29 -14.95 -13.13
C PHE A 334 33.58 -14.44 -13.74
N ILE A 335 34.18 -13.37 -13.19
CA ILE A 335 35.49 -12.88 -13.64
C ILE A 335 36.57 -13.95 -13.42
N LEU A 336 36.57 -14.64 -12.29
CA LEU A 336 37.53 -15.72 -12.01
C LEU A 336 37.38 -16.91 -12.97
N ILE A 337 36.14 -17.28 -13.29
CA ILE A 337 35.84 -18.38 -14.22
C ILE A 337 36.23 -18.00 -15.64
N LEU A 338 35.72 -16.86 -16.15
CA LEU A 338 35.79 -16.51 -17.57
C LEU A 338 37.10 -15.83 -17.98
N LYS A 339 37.69 -14.99 -17.11
CA LYS A 339 38.86 -14.17 -17.45
C LYS A 339 40.18 -14.76 -16.92
N TYR A 340 40.17 -15.29 -15.70
CA TYR A 340 41.40 -15.77 -15.05
C TYR A 340 41.58 -17.29 -15.14
N ASN A 341 40.66 -18.01 -15.79
CA ASN A 341 40.69 -19.46 -15.94
C ASN A 341 40.87 -20.21 -14.60
N LYS A 342 40.21 -19.72 -13.54
CA LYS A 342 40.18 -20.33 -12.19
C LYS A 342 38.78 -20.88 -11.89
N PRO A 343 38.28 -21.87 -12.66
CA PRO A 343 36.89 -22.31 -12.58
C PRO A 343 36.52 -22.87 -11.21
N TYR A 344 37.37 -23.69 -10.59
CA TYR A 344 37.09 -24.30 -9.29
C TYR A 344 36.90 -23.26 -8.18
N ILE A 345 37.79 -22.26 -8.10
CA ILE A 345 37.69 -21.19 -7.09
C ILE A 345 36.44 -20.35 -7.34
N GLY A 346 36.19 -19.98 -8.60
CA GLY A 346 34.99 -19.21 -8.95
C GLY A 346 33.70 -19.97 -8.63
N ILE A 347 33.60 -21.26 -8.92
CA ILE A 347 32.43 -22.09 -8.59
C ILE A 347 32.23 -22.18 -7.08
N ILE A 348 33.28 -22.45 -6.29
CA ILE A 348 33.18 -22.50 -4.82
C ILE A 348 32.69 -21.16 -4.28
N MET A 349 33.27 -20.05 -4.76
CA MET A 349 32.83 -18.71 -4.36
C MET A 349 31.37 -18.46 -4.74
N LEU A 350 30.94 -18.85 -5.93
CA LEU A 350 29.55 -18.71 -6.35
C LEU A 350 28.59 -19.49 -5.45
N ILE A 351 28.96 -20.71 -5.05
CA ILE A 351 28.16 -21.51 -4.10
C ILE A 351 28.04 -20.78 -2.74
N VAL A 352 29.14 -20.25 -2.21
CA VAL A 352 29.15 -19.47 -0.95
C VAL A 352 28.27 -18.23 -1.07
N VAL A 353 28.40 -17.47 -2.15
CA VAL A 353 27.59 -16.27 -2.39
C VAL A 353 26.11 -16.63 -2.54
N CYS A 354 25.77 -17.73 -3.23
CA CYS A 354 24.40 -18.22 -3.34
C CYS A 354 23.82 -18.63 -1.97
N MET A 355 24.60 -19.29 -1.11
CA MET A 355 24.18 -19.63 0.25
C MET A 355 23.90 -18.37 1.09
N MET A 356 24.80 -17.38 1.04
CA MET A 356 24.61 -16.10 1.73
C MET A 356 23.39 -15.35 1.19
N PHE A 357 23.22 -15.29 -0.14
CA PHE A 357 22.11 -14.62 -0.78
C PHE A 357 20.76 -15.27 -0.43
N SER A 358 20.75 -16.58 -0.25
CA SER A 358 19.54 -17.35 0.14
C SER A 358 19.05 -17.04 1.55
N THR A 359 19.87 -16.40 2.41
CA THR A 359 19.41 -15.97 3.74
C THR A 359 18.30 -14.93 3.67
N LYS A 360 18.10 -14.26 2.52
CA LYS A 360 16.94 -13.39 2.28
C LYS A 360 15.60 -14.11 2.46
N PHE A 361 15.55 -15.45 2.32
CA PHE A 361 14.35 -16.25 2.55
C PHE A 361 14.04 -16.43 4.05
N ILE A 362 14.93 -16.03 4.95
CA ILE A 362 14.66 -15.93 6.39
C ILE A 362 13.88 -14.62 6.64
N ASN A 363 12.74 -14.49 5.97
CA ASN A 363 11.80 -13.38 6.04
C ASN A 363 10.38 -13.95 5.83
N PRO A 364 9.34 -13.21 6.24
CA PRO A 364 7.95 -13.54 5.91
C PRO A 364 7.76 -13.82 4.40
N LEU A 365 6.90 -14.77 4.01
CA LEU A 365 6.70 -15.10 2.58
C LEU A 365 6.10 -13.90 1.82
N SER A 366 5.27 -13.11 2.51
CA SER A 366 4.75 -11.82 2.06
C SER A 366 5.84 -10.87 1.56
N CYS A 367 7.00 -10.85 2.20
CA CYS A 367 8.14 -10.05 1.75
C CYS A 367 8.68 -10.55 0.41
N GLN A 368 8.78 -11.88 0.22
CA GLN A 368 9.25 -12.45 -1.04
C GLN A 368 8.25 -12.20 -2.17
N TYR A 369 6.95 -12.33 -1.87
CA TYR A 369 5.91 -12.00 -2.84
C TYR A 369 5.91 -10.52 -3.21
N GLY A 370 6.09 -9.63 -2.23
CA GLY A 370 6.26 -8.19 -2.44
C GLY A 370 7.47 -7.89 -3.33
N LEU A 371 8.61 -8.52 -3.06
CA LEU A 371 9.83 -8.38 -3.88
C LEU A 371 9.62 -8.89 -5.31
N TRP A 372 8.92 -10.01 -5.49
CA TRP A 372 8.56 -10.53 -6.81
C TRP A 372 7.69 -9.55 -7.60
N LYS A 373 6.68 -8.94 -6.96
CA LYS A 373 5.84 -7.91 -7.59
C LYS A 373 6.68 -6.69 -8.01
N LEU A 374 7.59 -6.24 -7.15
CA LEU A 374 8.51 -5.15 -7.47
C LEU A 374 9.39 -5.49 -8.67
N PHE A 375 9.96 -6.69 -8.70
CA PHE A 375 10.77 -7.18 -9.83
C PHE A 375 9.97 -7.14 -11.13
N LYS A 376 8.76 -7.71 -11.15
CA LYS A 376 7.90 -7.66 -12.35
C LYS A 376 7.67 -6.23 -12.84
N GLN A 377 7.42 -5.31 -11.91
CA GLN A 377 7.17 -3.91 -12.24
C GLN A 377 8.42 -3.21 -12.79
N GLN A 378 9.59 -3.42 -12.18
CA GLN A 378 10.85 -2.81 -12.63
C GLN A 378 11.27 -3.28 -14.03
N PHE A 379 10.93 -4.51 -14.40
CA PHE A 379 11.30 -5.11 -15.69
C PHE A 379 10.14 -5.15 -16.70
N ASN A 380 9.02 -4.46 -16.43
CA ASN A 380 7.82 -4.44 -17.28
C ASN A 380 7.33 -5.83 -17.72
N ILE A 381 7.41 -6.82 -16.80
CA ILE A 381 6.99 -8.19 -17.07
C ILE A 381 5.47 -8.27 -16.91
N VAL A 382 4.77 -8.56 -18.01
CA VAL A 382 3.31 -8.76 -18.05
C VAL A 382 2.99 -10.26 -17.88
N THR A 383 2.20 -10.60 -16.88
CA THR A 383 1.64 -11.96 -16.67
C THR A 383 0.18 -12.00 -17.13
N SER A 384 -0.31 -13.16 -17.58
CA SER A 384 -1.54 -13.27 -18.38
C SER A 384 -2.87 -13.08 -17.61
N LYS A 385 -2.82 -12.85 -16.29
CA LYS A 385 -4.00 -12.53 -15.46
C LYS A 385 -3.68 -11.47 -14.41
N LYS A 386 -4.40 -10.34 -14.46
CA LYS A 386 -4.46 -9.37 -13.35
C LYS A 386 -5.53 -9.84 -12.36
N ASP A 387 -5.22 -10.89 -11.62
CA ASP A 387 -6.04 -11.27 -10.47
C ASP A 387 -5.36 -10.68 -9.23
N ASP A 388 -5.89 -9.56 -8.76
CA ASP A 388 -5.54 -9.01 -7.47
C ASP A 388 -5.90 -10.05 -6.40
N ILE A 389 -4.93 -10.39 -5.56
CA ILE A 389 -5.17 -11.31 -4.45
C ILE A 389 -6.02 -10.60 -3.42
N ILE A 390 -7.21 -11.14 -3.16
CA ILE A 390 -7.93 -10.89 -1.92
C ILE A 390 -7.41 -11.93 -0.92
N ILE A 391 -6.61 -11.47 0.05
CA ILE A 391 -6.29 -12.25 1.24
C ILE A 391 -7.51 -12.11 2.13
N ASN A 392 -8.22 -13.20 2.38
CA ASN A 392 -9.32 -13.19 3.31
C ASN A 392 -8.83 -12.97 4.74
N ASP A 393 -9.77 -12.75 5.62
CA ASP A 393 -9.52 -12.24 6.97
C ASP A 393 -8.79 -13.22 7.91
N ASN A 394 -8.47 -14.42 7.42
CA ASN A 394 -7.68 -15.45 8.10
C ASN A 394 -6.32 -15.71 7.46
N GLY A 395 -5.93 -14.94 6.44
CA GLY A 395 -4.68 -15.15 5.70
C GLY A 395 -4.76 -16.21 4.59
N GLU A 396 -5.97 -16.61 4.17
CA GLU A 396 -6.20 -17.58 3.09
C GLU A 396 -6.62 -16.88 1.79
N LEU A 397 -6.37 -17.54 0.66
CA LEU A 397 -6.73 -17.03 -0.66
C LEU A 397 -8.20 -17.38 -0.97
N GLU A 398 -9.00 -16.40 -1.35
CA GLU A 398 -10.25 -16.66 -2.09
C GLU A 398 -9.90 -16.82 -3.58
N ASP A 399 -10.24 -17.98 -4.15
CA ASP A 399 -10.24 -18.21 -5.59
C ASP A 399 -11.59 -17.70 -6.13
N GLU A 400 -11.59 -16.79 -7.11
CA GLU A 400 -12.81 -16.57 -7.88
C GLU A 400 -13.01 -17.82 -8.75
N GLY A 401 -13.92 -18.68 -8.28
CA GLY A 401 -14.30 -19.91 -8.96
C GLY A 401 -14.70 -19.64 -10.42
N GLU A 402 -14.26 -20.57 -11.25
CA GLU A 402 -14.63 -20.76 -12.65
C GLU A 402 -16.16 -20.65 -12.83
N GLY A 403 -16.61 -19.61 -13.54
CA GLY A 403 -17.91 -19.59 -14.19
C GLY A 403 -17.74 -20.05 -15.64
N GLU A 404 -17.67 -21.37 -15.86
CA GLU A 404 -17.95 -21.96 -17.16
C GLU A 404 -19.46 -21.86 -17.45
N GLY A 405 -19.80 -21.58 -18.71
CA GLY A 405 -21.19 -21.53 -19.17
C GLY A 405 -21.32 -20.84 -20.51
N GLU A 406 -20.65 -21.38 -21.53
CA GLU A 406 -20.96 -21.13 -22.94
C GLU A 406 -22.46 -21.36 -23.16
N SER A 407 -23.18 -20.34 -23.63
CA SER A 407 -24.51 -20.52 -24.22
C SER A 407 -24.34 -20.57 -25.74
N GLU A 408 -24.05 -21.75 -26.27
CA GLU A 408 -24.31 -22.04 -27.67
C GLU A 408 -25.82 -22.22 -27.86
N SER A 409 -26.39 -21.35 -28.68
CA SER A 409 -27.74 -21.43 -29.19
C SER A 409 -27.79 -22.46 -30.32
N GLU A 410 -28.39 -23.62 -30.08
CA GLU A 410 -28.97 -24.44 -31.15
C GLU A 410 -30.48 -24.50 -30.96
N SER A 411 -31.17 -23.79 -31.84
CA SER A 411 -32.59 -23.92 -32.10
C SER A 411 -32.78 -25.01 -33.18
N GLU A 412 -33.29 -26.17 -32.78
CA GLU A 412 -34.08 -27.03 -33.67
C GLU A 412 -35.38 -27.38 -32.96
N GLY A 413 -36.50 -27.11 -33.65
CA GLY A 413 -37.84 -27.13 -33.10
C GLY A 413 -38.56 -28.48 -33.20
N GLY A 414 -39.82 -28.46 -32.76
CA GLY A 414 -40.80 -29.49 -33.09
C GLY A 414 -41.62 -29.94 -31.89
N GLY A 415 -42.83 -29.41 -31.77
CA GLY A 415 -43.84 -29.82 -30.78
C GLY A 415 -44.95 -28.80 -30.67
#